data_AF-A0A3S0ZCC4-F1
#
_entry.id   AF-A0A3S0ZCC4-F1
#
_cell.length_a   1.000
_cell.length_b   1.000
_cell.length_c   1.000
_cell.angle_alpha   90.00
_cell.angle_beta   90.00
_cell.angle_gamma   90.00
#
_symmetry.space_group_name_H-M   'P 1'
#
loop_
_entity.id
_entity.type
_entity.pdbx_description
1 polymer ?
#
loop_
_entity_poly.entity_id
_entity_poly.type
_entity_poly.pdbx_seq_one_letter_code
_entity_poly.pdbx_strand_id
1 'polypeptide(L)' 'MKTNQDSLLFRFAFNSLKYFLLALMGLAIAYVISACFGALNIALMLLPIVIDFVGRLGIIVFCAIAITIIIESLR' A
#
# COMPACT_ATOMS: atom_id res chain seq x y z
N MET A 1 -19.70 -25.03 10.43
CA MET A 1 -19.61 -24.39 9.10
C MET A 1 -19.37 -22.88 9.27
N LYS A 2 -18.12 -22.40 9.30
CA LYS A 2 -17.78 -20.95 9.33
C LYS A 2 -16.72 -20.52 8.30
N THR A 3 -16.42 -21.39 7.33
CA THR A 3 -15.29 -21.24 6.38
C THR A 3 -15.41 -20.11 5.36
N ASN A 4 -16.57 -19.44 5.24
CA ASN A 4 -16.80 -18.43 4.20
C ASN A 4 -16.40 -17.00 4.62
N GLN A 5 -16.24 -16.74 5.92
CA GLN A 5 -15.86 -15.40 6.39
C GLN A 5 -14.33 -15.21 6.43
N ASP A 6 -13.59 -16.27 6.69
CA ASP A 6 -12.12 -16.26 6.75
C ASP A 6 -11.52 -15.91 5.37
N SER A 7 -12.07 -16.51 4.31
CA SER A 7 -11.72 -16.22 2.92
C SER A 7 -12.01 -14.78 2.50
N LEU A 8 -13.00 -14.11 3.10
CA LEU A 8 -13.37 -12.75 2.72
C LEU A 8 -12.45 -11.70 3.36
N LEU A 9 -12.10 -11.87 4.65
CA LEU A 9 -11.20 -10.97 5.36
C LEU A 9 -9.78 -11.08 4.83
N PHE A 10 -9.29 -12.30 4.65
CA PHE A 10 -7.97 -12.53 4.05
C PHE A 10 -7.91 -11.98 2.61
N ARG A 11 -8.98 -12.17 1.83
CA ARG A 11 -9.08 -11.61 0.48
C ARG A 11 -9.15 -10.08 0.50
N PHE A 12 -9.79 -9.46 1.48
CA PHE A 12 -9.82 -7.99 1.62
C PHE A 12 -8.44 -7.41 1.95
N ALA A 13 -7.71 -8.06 2.86
CA ALA A 13 -6.34 -7.69 3.19
C ALA A 13 -5.42 -7.84 1.97
N PHE A 14 -5.51 -8.96 1.26
CA PHE A 14 -4.73 -9.22 0.05
C PHE A 14 -5.08 -8.25 -1.09
N ASN A 15 -6.37 -7.90 -1.24
CA ASN A 15 -6.79 -6.92 -2.23
C ASN A 15 -6.27 -5.52 -1.88
N SER A 16 -6.30 -5.13 -0.60
CA SER A 16 -5.75 -3.84 -0.15
C SER A 16 -4.24 -3.76 -0.39
N LEU A 17 -3.51 -4.85 -0.11
CA LEU A 17 -2.08 -4.93 -0.41
C LEU A 17 -1.82 -4.82 -1.92
N LYS A 18 -2.62 -5.50 -2.75
CA LYS A 18 -2.53 -5.41 -4.21
C LYS A 18 -2.74 -3.97 -4.70
N TYR A 19 -3.77 -3.27 -4.20
CA TYR A 19 -4.00 -1.86 -4.56
C TYR A 19 -2.88 -0.95 -4.05
N PHE A 20 -2.32 -1.23 -2.88
CA PHE A 20 -1.18 -0.50 -2.34
C PHE A 20 0.07 -0.65 -3.22
N LEU A 21 0.43 -1.87 -3.63
CA LEU A 21 1.51 -2.11 -4.58
C LEU A 21 1.26 -1.41 -5.92
N LEU A 22 0.01 -1.44 -6.40
CA LEU A 22 -0.36 -0.79 -7.67
C LEU A 22 -0.18 0.73 -7.59
N ALA A 23 -0.54 1.34 -6.46
CA ALA A 23 -0.32 2.75 -6.19
C ALA A 23 1.18 3.09 -6.15
N LEU A 24 1.98 2.25 -5.50
CA LEU A 24 3.44 2.38 -5.44
C LEU A 24 4.09 2.28 -6.82
N MET A 25 3.56 1.41 -7.68
CA MET A 25 4.02 1.29 -9.06
C MET A 25 3.66 2.52 -9.89
N GLY A 26 2.43 3.05 -9.76
CA GLY A 26 2.04 4.31 -10.40
C GLY A 26 2.91 5.49 -9.96
N LEU A 27 3.26 5.52 -8.68
CA LEU A 27 4.15 6.52 -8.11
C LEU A 27 5.59 6.40 -8.66
N ALA A 28 6.12 5.19 -8.76
CA ALA A 28 7.42 4.94 -9.37
C ALA A 28 7.44 5.39 -10.85
N ILE A 29 6.38 5.12 -11.60
CA ILE A 29 6.24 5.54 -12.99
C ILE A 29 6.21 7.08 -13.09
N ALA A 30 5.44 7.76 -12.24
CA ALA A 30 5.40 9.23 -12.20
C ALA A 30 6.77 9.84 -11.88
N TYR A 31 7.52 9.24 -10.96
CA TYR A 31 8.89 9.66 -10.64
C TYR A 31 9.84 9.52 -11.84
N VAL A 32 9.81 8.37 -12.53
CA VAL A 32 10.63 8.13 -13.73
C VAL A 32 10.31 9.14 -14.84
N ILE A 33 9.02 9.42 -15.07
CA ILE A 33 8.59 10.41 -16.06
C ILE A 33 9.11 11.81 -15.69
N SER A 34 8.98 12.21 -14.41
CA SER A 34 9.47 13.49 -13.93
C SER A 34 11.00 13.63 -14.03
N ALA A 35 11.73 12.55 -13.75
CA ALA A 35 13.17 12.48 -13.92
C ALA A 35 13.59 12.60 -15.40
N CYS A 36 12.85 11.95 -16.31
CA CYS A 36 13.11 12.00 -17.76
C CYS A 36 12.86 13.40 -18.35
N PHE A 37 11.89 14.14 -17.80
CA PHE A 37 11.58 15.51 -18.20
C PHE A 37 12.55 16.57 -17.64
N GLY A 38 13.56 16.18 -16.86
CA GLY A 38 14.49 17.12 -16.23
C GLY A 38 13.90 17.90 -15.04
N ALA A 39 12.69 17.54 -14.60
CA ALA A 39 12.01 18.14 -13.45
C ALA A 39 12.48 17.52 -12.11
N LEU A 40 13.72 17.04 -12.05
CA LEU A 40 14.32 16.36 -10.89
C LEU A 40 14.22 17.18 -9.59
N ASN A 41 14.32 18.51 -9.67
CA ASN A 41 14.17 19.38 -8.51
C ASN A 41 12.74 19.34 -7.93
N ILE A 42 11.73 19.31 -8.79
CA ILE A 42 10.31 19.23 -8.40
C ILE A 42 10.02 17.83 -7.86
N ALA A 43 10.57 16.79 -8.51
CA ALA A 43 10.48 15.41 -8.05
C ALA A 43 11.10 15.23 -6.66
N LEU A 44 12.29 15.79 -6.41
CA LEU A 44 12.96 15.76 -5.10
C LEU A 44 12.17 16.49 -4.02
N MET A 45 11.49 17.57 -4.37
CA MET A 45 10.65 18.32 -3.43
C MET A 45 9.35 17.57 -3.09
N LEU A 46 8.77 16.83 -4.04
CA LEU A 46 7.61 15.97 -3.82
C LEU A 46 7.95 14.61 -3.19
N LEU A 47 9.18 14.12 -3.37
CA LEU A 47 9.65 12.83 -2.85
C LEU A 47 9.36 12.63 -1.35
N PRO A 48 9.69 13.57 -0.44
CA PRO A 48 9.42 13.40 0.99
C PRO A 48 7.92 13.35 1.31
N ILE A 49 7.10 14.16 0.64
CA ILE A 49 5.63 14.14 0.79
C ILE A 49 5.08 12.78 0.37
N VAL A 50 5.57 12.28 -0.75
CA VAL A 50 5.18 10.99 -1.31
C VAL A 50 5.60 9.84 -0.41
N ILE A 51 6.83 9.86 0.12
CA ILE A 51 7.34 8.84 1.04
C ILE A 51 6.53 8.87 2.35
N ASP A 52 6.21 10.05 2.90
CA ASP A 52 5.36 10.15 4.09
C ASP A 52 3.96 9.56 3.82
N PHE A 53 3.37 9.87 2.67
CA PHE A 53 2.06 9.36 2.28
C PHE A 53 2.06 7.84 2.09
N VAL A 54 3.07 7.31 1.39
CA VAL A 54 3.26 5.88 1.20
C VAL A 54 3.54 5.18 2.53
N GLY A 55 4.34 5.79 3.41
CA GLY A 55 4.63 5.28 4.75
C GLY A 55 3.37 5.19 5.60
N ARG A 56 2.56 6.25 5.64
CA ARG A 56 1.27 6.25 6.35
C ARG A 56 0.31 5.21 5.81
N LEU A 57 0.14 5.14 4.48
CA LEU A 57 -0.70 4.14 3.84
C LEU A 57 -0.20 2.72 4.10
N GLY A 58 1.13 2.52 4.08
CA GLY A 58 1.77 1.25 4.40
C GLY A 58 1.50 0.80 5.83
N ILE A 59 1.58 1.71 6.80
CA ILE A 59 1.23 1.43 8.20
C ILE A 59 -0.24 1.05 8.34
N ILE A 60 -1.16 1.77 7.69
CA ILE A 60 -2.60 1.46 7.73
C ILE A 60 -2.85 0.05 7.17
N VAL A 61 -2.24 -0.29 6.03
CA VAL A 61 -2.37 -1.62 5.42
C VAL A 61 -1.74 -2.69 6.30
N PHE A 62 -0.57 -2.44 6.87
CA PHE A 62 0.11 -3.37 7.78
C PHE A 62 -0.72 -3.64 9.05
N CYS A 63 -1.30 -2.59 9.64
CA CYS A 63 -2.23 -2.72 10.76
C CYS A 63 -3.45 -3.55 10.37
N ALA A 64 -4.05 -3.32 9.19
CA ALA A 64 -5.20 -4.11 8.73
C ALA A 64 -4.84 -5.59 8.55
N ILE A 65 -3.66 -5.89 7.99
CA ILE A 65 -3.15 -7.27 7.88
C ILE A 65 -2.93 -7.88 9.27
N ALA A 66 -2.26 -7.18 10.18
CA ALA A 66 -1.98 -7.67 11.52
C ALA A 66 -3.27 -7.98 12.31
N ILE A 67 -4.27 -7.08 12.25
CA ILE A 67 -5.59 -7.31 12.86
C ILE A 67 -6.25 -8.55 12.26
N THR A 68 -6.14 -8.74 10.95
CA THR A 68 -6.70 -9.91 10.26
C THR A 68 -6.05 -11.20 10.75
N ILE A 69 -4.71 -11.24 10.85
CA ILE A 69 -3.96 -12.42 11.35
C ILE A 69 -4.28 -12.70 12.82
N ILE A 70 -4.40 -11.68 13.67
CA ILE A 70 -4.74 -11.86 15.09
C ILE A 70 -6.15 -12.44 15.23
N ILE A 71 -7.13 -11.94 14.46
CA ILE A 71 -8.49 -12.48 14.45
C ILE A 71 -8.51 -13.93 13.97
N GLU A 72 -7.72 -14.26 12.95
CA GLU A 72 -7.58 -15.63 12.46
C GLU A 72 -6.92 -16.54 13.50
N SER A 73 -5.93 -16.05 14.25
CA SER A 73 -5.22 -16.83 15.28
C SER A 73 -6.02 -17.00 16.57
N LEU A 74 -6.98 -16.12 16.87
CA LEU A 74 -7.87 -16.24 18.03
C LEU A 74 -9.10 -17.11 17.77
N ARG A 75 -9.39 -17.42 16.50
CA ARG A 75 -10.49 -18.30 16.09
C ARG A 75 -9.98 -19.74 15.96
#